data_AF-U2UNV6-F1
#
_entry.id   AF-U2UNV6-F1
#
_cell.length_a   1.000
_cell.length_b   1.000
_cell.length_c   1.000
_cell.angle_alpha   90.00
_cell.angle_beta   90.00
_cell.angle_gamma   90.00
#
_symmetry.space_group_name_H-M   'P 1'
#
loop_
_entity.id
_entity.type
_entity.pdbx_description
1 polymer ?
#
loop_
_entity_poly.entity_id
_entity_poly.type
_entity_poly.pdbx_seq_one_letter_code
_entity_poly.pdbx_strand_id
1 'polypeptide(L)'
;MGMEIVIAIIIGIAIVFIMMNFRNRKKMDEYDNFSRERENKNRKNDEETDNVDRFGHRVVSIDDIVEIDYSNNYHGSDEARNEEYQKIIFYAYEDMFFGDFKRAKEKLERASGLSIKGNYELGKFYYYCKKDRQNAVSMFSFVYNDGVKEAAYYLGMIEEREGNTQLALDWYNEGMKKGDINSTIRLGKIAEENKDYEKAEELYLKTIDTKDARIIYNLVSLYFKQNRKEKVVEWQKKLLNEKQITGLTFEIIKNIEFMLGNEKDKKYAELINQGNEFVKKRDYENARKLFVESTNYNERGYLALAKSYYAEGNGEKTKETFEKAYELGVKEAAYEIGKYLDTVEKNEKEAEKWYKIGKEMGDARAIYALGMLYECNINFVEQDREEVNKLYEASADIKYAFGMEEMMYNNREKDEEKSKEWAFKILNESGLIELEEIIIKNVQDLLEELGENLGNKILTKDYEIEYDEDLIYFIQKKLGNPNFSSNYFSY
;
A
#
# COMPACT_ATOMS: atom_id res chain seq x y z
N MET A 1 21.34 21.68 -1.76
CA MET A 1 20.74 22.69 -0.85
C MET A 1 19.68 23.54 -1.55
N GLY A 2 18.81 22.95 -2.37
CA GLY A 2 17.84 23.71 -3.18
C GLY A 2 16.85 22.84 -3.97
N MET A 3 17.16 21.56 -4.19
CA MET A 3 16.19 20.57 -4.70
C MET A 3 15.58 19.71 -3.57
N GLU A 4 16.31 19.49 -2.47
CA GLU A 4 15.81 18.75 -1.30
C GLU A 4 14.54 19.40 -0.69
N ILE A 5 14.43 20.73 -0.78
CA ILE A 5 13.29 21.50 -0.28
C ILE A 5 12.04 21.32 -1.17
N VAL A 6 12.20 21.12 -2.49
CA VAL A 6 11.06 21.04 -3.42
C VAL A 6 10.32 19.71 -3.27
N ILE A 7 11.05 18.60 -3.15
CA ILE A 7 10.46 17.27 -2.91
C ILE A 7 9.78 17.21 -1.53
N ALA A 8 10.42 17.81 -0.51
CA ALA A 8 9.84 17.97 0.82
C ALA A 8 8.61 18.92 0.85
N ILE A 9 8.41 19.76 -0.17
CA ILE A 9 7.21 20.59 -0.34
C ILE A 9 6.09 19.81 -1.04
N ILE A 10 6.36 18.96 -2.03
CA ILE A 10 5.30 18.19 -2.71
C ILE A 10 4.65 17.18 -1.74
N ILE A 11 5.48 16.36 -1.06
CA ILE A 11 4.99 15.47 0.02
C ILE A 11 4.49 16.32 1.21
N GLY A 12 5.12 17.48 1.42
CA GLY A 12 4.73 18.45 2.44
C GLY A 12 3.35 19.07 2.23
N ILE A 13 2.85 19.27 1.00
CA ILE A 13 1.54 19.88 0.73
C ILE A 13 0.42 18.91 1.08
N ALA A 14 0.51 17.65 0.69
CA ALA A 14 -0.42 16.60 1.09
C ALA A 14 -0.53 16.51 2.63
N ILE A 15 0.58 16.68 3.35
CA ILE A 15 0.62 16.60 4.82
C ILE A 15 0.29 17.94 5.51
N VAL A 16 0.52 19.09 4.86
CA VAL A 16 0.12 20.41 5.38
C VAL A 16 -1.40 20.57 5.33
N PHE A 17 -2.09 20.04 4.31
CA PHE A 17 -3.56 20.00 4.32
C PHE A 17 -4.11 19.11 5.44
N ILE A 18 -3.49 17.96 5.70
CA ILE A 18 -3.82 17.13 6.88
C ILE A 18 -3.58 17.93 8.18
N MET A 19 -2.42 18.57 8.35
CA MET A 19 -2.09 19.32 9.58
C MET A 19 -2.90 20.61 9.79
N MET A 20 -3.41 21.25 8.74
CA MET A 20 -4.24 22.46 8.88
C MET A 20 -5.67 22.16 9.37
N ASN A 21 -6.16 20.94 9.12
CA ASN A 21 -7.55 20.55 9.33
C ASN A 21 -7.90 20.10 10.76
N PHE A 22 -6.95 19.53 11.53
CA PHE A 22 -7.20 19.04 12.91
C PHE A 22 -7.54 20.12 13.96
N ARG A 23 -7.60 21.40 13.57
CA ARG A 23 -7.62 22.53 14.52
C ARG A 23 -8.92 22.73 15.33
N ASN A 24 -9.99 21.96 15.08
CA ASN A 24 -11.20 21.96 15.92
C ASN A 24 -12.05 20.68 15.75
N ARG A 25 -11.71 19.62 16.48
CA ARG A 25 -12.69 18.56 16.83
C ARG A 25 -12.59 18.22 18.31
N LYS A 26 -13.67 17.67 18.87
CA LYS A 26 -13.77 17.31 20.29
C LYS A 26 -14.15 15.84 20.41
N LYS A 27 -13.42 15.10 21.25
CA LYS A 27 -13.90 13.96 22.03
C LYS A 27 -14.68 12.88 21.26
N MET A 28 -13.98 11.78 20.97
CA MET A 28 -14.53 10.44 21.14
C MET A 28 -13.72 9.80 22.28
N ASP A 29 -14.32 9.55 23.44
CA ASP A 29 -13.61 9.07 24.62
C ASP A 29 -13.58 7.53 24.67
N GLU A 30 -12.44 6.90 24.38
CA GLU A 30 -11.99 5.62 24.98
C GLU A 30 -10.54 5.24 24.56
N TYR A 31 -9.92 4.32 25.31
CA TYR A 31 -8.60 3.66 25.13
C TYR A 31 -7.29 4.29 25.67
N ASP A 32 -6.84 3.63 26.74
CA ASP A 32 -5.48 3.18 27.10
C ASP A 32 -4.45 4.07 27.84
N ASN A 33 -4.06 3.51 28.99
CA ASN A 33 -3.26 4.07 30.08
C ASN A 33 -1.77 3.69 29.94
N PHE A 34 -1.29 3.62 28.69
CA PHE A 34 -0.09 2.90 28.24
C PHE A 34 1.16 3.03 29.14
N SER A 35 1.55 4.26 29.49
CA SER A 35 2.75 4.51 30.30
C SER A 35 2.66 3.94 31.73
N ARG A 36 1.45 3.87 32.32
CA ARG A 36 1.28 3.26 33.66
C ARG A 36 1.34 1.73 33.63
N GLU A 37 1.03 1.09 32.51
CA GLU A 37 1.10 -0.38 32.42
C GLU A 37 2.54 -0.85 32.23
N ARG A 38 3.35 -0.10 31.48
CA ARG A 38 4.79 -0.39 31.31
C ARG A 38 5.55 -0.38 32.64
N GLU A 39 5.34 0.64 33.49
CA GLU A 39 5.93 0.68 34.85
C GLU A 39 5.46 -0.48 35.76
N ASN A 40 4.26 -1.03 35.53
CA ASN A 40 3.72 -2.12 36.35
C ASN A 40 4.06 -3.52 35.83
N LYS A 41 4.35 -3.68 34.52
CA LYS A 41 4.92 -4.91 33.95
C LYS A 41 6.38 -5.09 34.38
N ASN A 42 7.20 -4.04 34.26
CA ASN A 42 8.63 -4.10 34.62
C ASN A 42 8.91 -4.32 36.12
N ARG A 43 7.88 -4.33 36.99
CA ARG A 43 7.98 -4.67 38.43
C ARG A 43 7.52 -6.08 38.79
N LYS A 44 7.27 -6.96 37.79
CA LYS A 44 6.70 -8.31 38.03
C LYS A 44 7.53 -9.48 37.49
N ASN A 45 8.59 -9.22 36.73
CA ASN A 45 9.34 -10.26 36.01
C ASN A 45 10.72 -10.56 36.63
N ASP A 46 10.83 -10.53 37.97
CA ASP A 46 12.03 -10.99 38.70
C ASP A 46 11.98 -12.51 38.98
N GLU A 47 11.87 -13.34 37.93
CA GLU A 47 12.01 -14.80 38.03
C GLU A 47 12.53 -15.39 36.71
N GLU A 48 13.69 -16.07 36.74
CA GLU A 48 14.33 -16.63 35.54
C GLU A 48 13.61 -17.91 35.02
N THR A 49 12.61 -17.72 34.18
CA THR A 49 12.25 -18.71 33.15
C THR A 49 13.04 -18.42 31.87
N ASP A 50 13.35 -19.44 31.05
CA ASP A 50 13.90 -19.23 29.71
C ASP A 50 13.05 -18.21 28.94
N ASN A 51 13.65 -17.07 28.54
CA ASN A 51 12.93 -16.02 27.82
C ASN A 51 12.51 -16.52 26.43
N VAL A 52 11.31 -17.07 26.34
CA VAL A 52 10.71 -17.58 25.09
C VAL A 52 9.31 -17.04 24.86
N ASP A 53 8.91 -16.97 23.59
CA ASP A 53 7.54 -16.67 23.20
C ASP A 53 6.57 -17.84 23.48
N ARG A 54 5.29 -17.69 23.11
CA ARG A 54 4.25 -18.70 23.31
C ARG A 54 4.54 -20.06 22.66
N PHE A 55 5.45 -20.12 21.68
CA PHE A 55 5.77 -21.32 20.91
C PHE A 55 7.22 -21.80 21.08
N GLY A 56 8.03 -21.12 21.90
CA GLY A 56 9.38 -21.52 22.27
C GLY A 56 10.53 -20.76 21.58
N HIS A 57 10.26 -19.71 20.78
CA HIS A 57 11.33 -18.90 20.21
C HIS A 57 11.97 -18.03 21.28
N ARG A 58 13.31 -18.02 21.36
CA ARG A 58 14.02 -17.14 22.30
C ARG A 58 13.72 -15.67 22.03
N VAL A 59 13.32 -14.94 23.05
CA VAL A 59 13.05 -13.49 23.05
C VAL A 59 14.14 -12.77 23.83
N VAL A 60 14.52 -11.58 23.36
CA VAL A 60 15.45 -10.64 24.05
C VAL A 60 14.63 -9.55 24.74
N SER A 61 15.11 -8.97 25.86
CA SER A 61 14.34 -7.95 26.58
C SER A 61 14.13 -6.71 25.70
N ILE A 62 12.98 -6.05 25.83
CA ILE A 62 12.71 -4.80 25.10
C ILE A 62 13.74 -3.71 25.46
N ASP A 63 14.18 -3.70 26.71
CA ASP A 63 15.16 -2.75 27.25
C ASP A 63 16.62 -3.07 26.84
N ASP A 64 16.88 -4.26 26.23
CA ASP A 64 18.17 -4.58 25.58
C ASP A 64 18.23 -4.09 24.11
N ILE A 65 17.07 -3.72 23.52
CA ILE A 65 16.92 -3.41 22.09
C ILE A 65 16.67 -1.91 21.87
N VAL A 66 15.82 -1.31 22.72
CA VAL A 66 15.52 0.13 22.74
C VAL A 66 16.60 0.85 23.56
N GLU A 67 17.41 1.68 22.91
CA GLU A 67 18.55 2.37 23.55
C GLU A 67 18.10 3.52 24.45
N ILE A 68 16.91 4.08 24.22
CA ILE A 68 16.34 5.19 24.99
C ILE A 68 14.82 4.99 25.13
N ASP A 69 14.32 4.81 26.36
CA ASP A 69 12.88 4.82 26.59
C ASP A 69 12.33 6.26 26.74
N TYR A 70 11.32 6.58 25.93
CA TYR A 70 10.61 7.86 25.95
C TYR A 70 9.25 7.80 26.67
N SER A 71 8.81 6.64 27.16
CA SER A 71 7.46 6.40 27.71
C SER A 71 7.03 7.37 28.83
N ASN A 72 7.97 7.78 29.69
CA ASN A 72 7.72 8.64 30.84
C ASN A 72 7.81 10.16 30.54
N ASN A 73 8.02 10.56 29.28
CA ASN A 73 8.36 11.96 28.92
C ASN A 73 7.25 12.77 28.23
N TYR A 74 6.03 12.23 28.05
CA TYR A 74 4.93 12.96 27.39
C TYR A 74 3.90 13.53 28.39
N HIS A 75 3.53 14.80 28.20
CA HIS A 75 2.62 15.56 29.11
C HIS A 75 1.49 16.32 28.37
N GLY A 76 1.17 15.94 27.13
CA GLY A 76 0.02 16.46 26.37
C GLY A 76 -1.25 15.61 26.52
N SER A 77 -2.30 15.92 25.76
CA SER A 77 -3.51 15.09 25.62
C SER A 77 -3.26 13.85 24.76
N ASP A 78 -4.14 12.85 24.84
CA ASP A 78 -4.09 11.64 24.01
C ASP A 78 -4.23 11.97 22.50
N GLU A 79 -5.06 12.96 22.16
CA GLU A 79 -5.19 13.52 20.80
C GLU A 79 -3.83 14.02 20.28
N ALA A 80 -3.15 14.90 21.04
CA ALA A 80 -1.85 15.44 20.69
C ALA A 80 -0.71 14.40 20.75
N ARG A 81 -0.85 13.33 21.57
CA ARG A 81 0.06 12.18 21.59
C ARG A 81 -0.01 11.41 20.28
N ASN A 82 -1.21 11.20 19.75
CA ASN A 82 -1.42 10.55 18.46
C ASN A 82 -0.91 11.42 17.30
N GLU A 83 -1.20 12.73 17.29
CA GLU A 83 -0.67 13.65 16.25
C GLU A 83 0.86 13.62 16.16
N GLU A 84 1.56 13.74 17.28
CA GLU A 84 3.03 13.69 17.32
C GLU A 84 3.56 12.28 16.99
N TYR A 85 2.83 11.20 17.35
CA TYR A 85 3.16 9.84 16.90
C TYR A 85 3.11 9.70 15.37
N GLN A 86 1.99 10.05 14.72
CA GLN A 86 1.83 9.93 13.26
C GLN A 86 2.91 10.71 12.52
N LYS A 87 3.19 11.92 13.00
CA LYS A 87 4.23 12.80 12.46
C LYS A 87 5.65 12.24 12.62
N ILE A 88 5.98 11.64 13.76
CA ILE A 88 7.29 10.99 13.96
C ILE A 88 7.43 9.76 13.08
N ILE A 89 6.37 8.95 12.94
CA ILE A 89 6.35 7.79 12.04
C ILE A 89 6.60 8.22 10.60
N PHE A 90 5.90 9.23 10.09
CA PHE A 90 6.14 9.78 8.75
C PHE A 90 7.64 10.12 8.52
N TYR A 91 8.24 10.90 9.42
CA TYR A 91 9.66 11.27 9.30
C TYR A 91 10.63 10.09 9.51
N ALA A 92 10.21 9.02 10.20
CA ALA A 92 11.01 7.79 10.30
C ALA A 92 11.01 7.03 8.96
N TYR A 93 9.85 6.95 8.30
CA TYR A 93 9.70 6.36 6.97
C TYR A 93 10.46 7.16 5.89
N GLU A 94 10.45 8.51 5.95
CA GLU A 94 11.34 9.33 5.11
C GLU A 94 12.82 8.95 5.31
N ASP A 95 13.30 8.90 6.55
CA ASP A 95 14.71 8.55 6.81
C ASP A 95 15.05 7.11 6.39
N MET A 96 14.13 6.15 6.53
CA MET A 96 14.28 4.79 5.99
C MET A 96 14.41 4.78 4.47
N PHE A 97 13.58 5.57 3.76
CA PHE A 97 13.59 5.71 2.31
C PHE A 97 14.84 6.45 1.78
N PHE A 98 15.30 7.48 2.50
CA PHE A 98 16.56 8.15 2.18
C PHE A 98 17.78 7.28 2.51
N GLY A 99 17.67 6.34 3.45
CA GLY A 99 18.71 5.38 3.84
C GLY A 99 19.42 5.74 5.16
N ASP A 100 18.92 6.73 5.89
CA ASP A 100 19.43 7.13 7.21
C ASP A 100 18.83 6.24 8.30
N PHE A 101 19.27 4.98 8.31
CA PHE A 101 18.87 3.98 9.31
C PHE A 101 19.41 4.27 10.73
N LYS A 102 19.93 5.48 11.00
CA LYS A 102 20.20 5.97 12.35
C LYS A 102 19.10 6.94 12.78
N ARG A 103 18.89 8.03 12.02
CA ARG A 103 17.81 9.01 12.30
C ARG A 103 16.41 8.41 12.19
N ALA A 104 16.23 7.33 11.42
CA ALA A 104 15.04 6.50 11.45
C ALA A 104 14.87 5.76 12.80
N LYS A 105 15.90 5.03 13.29
CA LYS A 105 15.82 4.28 14.55
C LYS A 105 15.46 5.21 15.71
N GLU A 106 16.18 6.33 15.81
CA GLU A 106 15.96 7.36 16.84
C GLU A 106 14.51 7.89 16.86
N LYS A 107 13.86 7.97 15.69
CA LYS A 107 12.44 8.36 15.58
C LYS A 107 11.50 7.24 15.98
N LEU A 108 11.76 6.00 15.57
CA LEU A 108 10.92 4.86 15.94
C LEU A 108 11.00 4.56 17.45
N GLU A 109 12.16 4.72 18.08
CA GLU A 109 12.32 4.68 19.55
C GLU A 109 11.57 5.84 20.23
N ARG A 110 11.58 7.05 19.65
CA ARG A 110 10.75 8.15 20.15
C ARG A 110 9.25 7.87 19.98
N ALA A 111 8.84 7.23 18.90
CA ALA A 111 7.46 6.84 18.64
C ALA A 111 6.96 5.73 19.57
N SER A 112 7.83 4.78 19.95
CA SER A 112 7.47 3.70 20.89
C SER A 112 7.22 4.17 22.32
N GLY A 113 7.72 5.35 22.68
CA GLY A 113 7.32 6.07 23.90
C GLY A 113 5.94 6.75 23.83
N LEU A 114 5.35 6.91 22.64
CA LEU A 114 4.04 7.55 22.43
C LEU A 114 2.91 6.53 22.17
N SER A 115 3.22 5.38 21.59
CA SER A 115 2.28 4.31 21.28
C SER A 115 2.99 2.96 21.18
N ILE A 116 2.32 1.89 21.61
CA ILE A 116 2.80 0.51 21.42
C ILE A 116 3.08 0.19 19.95
N LYS A 117 2.34 0.80 19.01
CA LYS A 117 2.58 0.62 17.57
C LYS A 117 3.99 1.11 17.14
N GLY A 118 4.64 2.01 17.88
CA GLY A 118 6.04 2.37 17.60
C GLY A 118 7.02 1.21 17.78
N ASN A 119 6.75 0.25 18.67
CA ASN A 119 7.54 -0.99 18.79
C ASN A 119 7.22 -1.99 17.65
N TYR A 120 6.01 -1.95 17.09
CA TYR A 120 5.66 -2.72 15.88
C TYR A 120 6.40 -2.17 14.65
N GLU A 121 6.48 -0.85 14.50
CA GLU A 121 7.32 -0.20 13.48
C GLU A 121 8.82 -0.47 13.69
N LEU A 122 9.31 -0.52 14.93
CA LEU A 122 10.67 -1.02 15.23
C LEU A 122 10.85 -2.47 14.75
N GLY A 123 9.88 -3.35 14.97
CA GLY A 123 9.89 -4.72 14.43
C GLY A 123 10.04 -4.74 12.90
N LYS A 124 9.23 -3.95 12.20
CA LYS A 124 9.28 -3.77 10.73
C LYS A 124 10.66 -3.26 10.28
N PHE A 125 11.22 -2.29 10.98
CA PHE A 125 12.56 -1.73 10.73
C PHE A 125 13.70 -2.74 10.98
N TYR A 126 13.69 -3.46 12.10
CA TYR A 126 14.71 -4.49 12.39
C TYR A 126 14.67 -5.60 11.33
N TYR A 127 13.47 -6.03 10.93
CA TYR A 127 13.31 -7.08 9.93
C TYR A 127 13.72 -6.62 8.52
N TYR A 128 13.21 -5.49 8.04
CA TYR A 128 13.41 -5.07 6.64
C TYR A 128 14.69 -4.25 6.42
N CYS A 129 15.03 -3.32 7.30
CA CYS A 129 16.21 -2.45 7.15
C CYS A 129 17.50 -3.10 7.69
N LYS A 130 17.44 -3.67 8.91
CA LYS A 130 18.63 -4.24 9.57
C LYS A 130 18.85 -5.72 9.23
N LYS A 131 17.82 -6.43 8.76
CA LYS A 131 17.81 -7.90 8.57
C LYS A 131 18.11 -8.67 9.86
N ASP A 132 17.72 -8.09 10.99
CA ASP A 132 17.94 -8.59 12.33
C ASP A 132 16.71 -9.36 12.78
N ARG A 133 16.70 -10.68 12.50
CA ARG A 133 15.58 -11.56 12.82
C ARG A 133 15.31 -11.65 14.32
N GLN A 134 16.35 -11.63 15.16
CA GLN A 134 16.22 -11.81 16.61
C GLN A 134 15.54 -10.60 17.25
N ASN A 135 15.95 -9.38 16.89
CA ASN A 135 15.32 -8.17 17.42
C ASN A 135 13.92 -7.96 16.81
N ALA A 136 13.69 -8.33 15.54
CA ALA A 136 12.37 -8.33 14.94
C ALA A 136 11.38 -9.28 15.67
N VAL A 137 11.74 -10.56 15.85
CA VAL A 137 10.89 -11.54 16.56
C VAL A 137 10.62 -11.09 17.99
N SER A 138 11.62 -10.52 18.69
CA SER A 138 11.46 -10.01 20.05
C SER A 138 10.50 -8.82 20.11
N MET A 139 10.63 -7.85 19.19
CA MET A 139 9.71 -6.71 19.04
C MET A 139 8.27 -7.15 18.75
N PHE A 140 8.07 -8.02 17.75
CA PHE A 140 6.74 -8.50 17.39
C PHE A 140 6.11 -9.35 18.50
N SER A 141 6.89 -10.17 19.19
CA SER A 141 6.44 -10.94 20.36
C SER A 141 6.04 -10.04 21.53
N PHE A 142 6.79 -8.96 21.77
CA PHE A 142 6.47 -7.97 22.79
C PHE A 142 5.13 -7.27 22.50
N VAL A 143 4.95 -6.69 21.31
CA VAL A 143 3.72 -5.95 20.97
C VAL A 143 2.50 -6.86 20.84
N TYR A 144 2.66 -8.11 20.40
CA TYR A 144 1.55 -9.08 20.36
C TYR A 144 1.05 -9.41 21.77
N ASN A 145 1.96 -9.58 22.74
CA ASN A 145 1.61 -9.76 24.15
C ASN A 145 1.09 -8.47 24.84
N ASP A 146 1.20 -7.33 24.17
CA ASP A 146 0.62 -6.03 24.56
C ASP A 146 -0.69 -5.71 23.81
N GLY A 147 -1.13 -6.57 22.89
CA GLY A 147 -2.43 -6.50 22.22
C GLY A 147 -2.42 -6.19 20.71
N VAL A 148 -1.25 -5.87 20.12
CA VAL A 148 -1.09 -5.60 18.68
C VAL A 148 -1.19 -6.91 17.89
N LYS A 149 -2.42 -7.26 17.50
CA LYS A 149 -2.77 -8.52 16.79
C LYS A 149 -2.04 -8.68 15.45
N GLU A 150 -1.72 -7.57 14.78
CA GLU A 150 -1.07 -7.49 13.47
C GLU A 150 0.33 -8.13 13.48
N ALA A 151 1.00 -8.10 14.63
CA ALA A 151 2.32 -8.72 14.81
C ALA A 151 2.29 -10.25 14.67
N ALA A 152 1.14 -10.91 14.81
CA ALA A 152 1.00 -12.35 14.58
C ALA A 152 1.25 -12.74 13.11
N TYR A 153 0.85 -11.88 12.15
CA TYR A 153 1.19 -12.07 10.74
C TYR A 153 2.71 -12.00 10.53
N TYR A 154 3.36 -11.01 11.14
CA TYR A 154 4.80 -10.84 11.04
C TYR A 154 5.61 -11.99 11.61
N LEU A 155 5.22 -12.51 12.78
CA LEU A 155 5.82 -13.70 13.38
C LEU A 155 5.61 -14.94 12.51
N GLY A 156 4.40 -15.13 11.99
CA GLY A 156 4.09 -16.23 11.06
C GLY A 156 4.90 -16.15 9.76
N MET A 157 5.04 -14.96 9.17
CA MET A 157 5.83 -14.71 7.97
C MET A 157 7.31 -14.97 8.18
N ILE A 158 7.87 -14.57 9.32
CA ILE A 158 9.27 -14.83 9.66
C ILE A 158 9.52 -16.34 9.71
N GLU A 159 8.69 -17.08 10.45
CA GLU A 159 8.86 -18.53 10.58
C GLU A 159 8.55 -19.29 9.27
N GLU A 160 7.64 -18.80 8.42
CA GLU A 160 7.40 -19.39 7.09
C GLU A 160 8.64 -19.26 6.18
N ARG A 161 9.32 -18.11 6.25
CA ARG A 161 10.55 -17.84 5.46
C ARG A 161 11.77 -18.60 5.97
N GLU A 162 11.81 -18.97 7.24
CA GLU A 162 12.80 -19.91 7.81
C GLU A 162 12.46 -21.38 7.52
N GLY A 163 11.27 -21.67 6.94
CA GLY A 163 10.80 -23.03 6.64
C GLY A 163 10.09 -23.75 7.81
N ASN A 164 9.81 -23.04 8.90
CA ASN A 164 9.16 -23.55 10.10
C ASN A 164 7.62 -23.58 9.94
N THR A 165 7.14 -24.29 8.92
CA THR A 165 5.75 -24.25 8.41
C THR A 165 4.66 -24.42 9.48
N GLN A 166 4.87 -25.28 10.48
CA GLN A 166 3.87 -25.46 11.55
C GLN A 166 3.78 -24.22 12.45
N LEU A 167 4.92 -23.64 12.84
CA LEU A 167 4.97 -22.45 13.70
C LEU A 167 4.40 -21.22 12.96
N ALA A 168 4.63 -21.14 11.64
CA ALA A 168 3.98 -20.15 10.78
C ALA A 168 2.45 -20.29 10.79
N LEU A 169 1.95 -21.52 10.58
CA LEU A 169 0.51 -21.82 10.64
C LEU A 169 -0.10 -21.52 12.01
N ASP A 170 0.60 -21.85 13.10
CA ASP A 170 0.12 -21.60 14.46
C ASP A 170 0.02 -20.09 14.74
N TRP A 171 1.03 -19.30 14.33
CA TRP A 171 1.01 -17.84 14.40
C TRP A 171 -0.13 -17.22 13.58
N TYR A 172 -0.29 -17.59 12.31
CA TYR A 172 -1.39 -17.08 11.50
C TYR A 172 -2.77 -17.49 12.05
N ASN A 173 -2.91 -18.68 12.64
CA ASN A 173 -4.17 -19.09 13.27
C ASN A 173 -4.46 -18.28 14.54
N GLU A 174 -3.46 -17.92 15.35
CA GLU A 174 -3.64 -16.98 16.46
C GLU A 174 -4.03 -15.57 15.97
N GLY A 175 -3.36 -15.06 14.93
CA GLY A 175 -3.71 -13.78 14.29
C GLY A 175 -5.15 -13.74 13.79
N MET A 176 -5.57 -14.76 13.03
CA MET A 176 -6.97 -14.90 12.57
C MET A 176 -7.96 -14.94 13.73
N LYS A 177 -7.68 -15.67 14.82
CA LYS A 177 -8.55 -15.70 16.03
C LYS A 177 -8.66 -14.33 16.70
N LYS A 178 -7.64 -13.48 16.58
CA LYS A 178 -7.61 -12.10 17.07
C LYS A 178 -8.21 -11.08 16.08
N GLY A 179 -8.63 -11.52 14.90
CA GLY A 179 -9.17 -10.63 13.87
C GLY A 179 -8.08 -9.82 13.15
N ASP A 180 -6.87 -10.36 13.03
CA ASP A 180 -5.90 -9.90 12.02
C ASP A 180 -6.27 -10.43 10.63
N ILE A 181 -6.23 -9.52 9.67
CA ILE A 181 -6.68 -9.74 8.29
C ILE A 181 -5.54 -10.31 7.44
N ASN A 182 -4.29 -9.94 7.70
CA ASN A 182 -3.14 -10.42 6.94
C ASN A 182 -2.91 -11.93 7.16
N SER A 183 -2.96 -12.38 8.41
CA SER A 183 -2.95 -13.80 8.76
C SER A 183 -4.10 -14.57 8.10
N THR A 184 -5.30 -13.98 8.04
CA THR A 184 -6.46 -14.61 7.41
C THR A 184 -6.28 -14.74 5.88
N ILE A 185 -5.75 -13.70 5.21
CA ILE A 185 -5.40 -13.74 3.78
C ILE A 185 -4.28 -14.75 3.51
N ARG A 186 -3.25 -14.80 4.37
CA ARG A 186 -2.12 -15.71 4.20
C ARG A 186 -2.50 -17.17 4.40
N LEU A 187 -3.36 -17.48 5.37
CA LEU A 187 -3.99 -18.81 5.49
C LEU A 187 -4.81 -19.16 4.23
N GLY A 188 -5.53 -18.20 3.65
CA GLY A 188 -6.26 -18.38 2.39
C GLY A 188 -5.33 -18.77 1.23
N LYS A 189 -4.20 -18.06 1.07
CA LYS A 189 -3.16 -18.37 0.08
C LYS A 189 -2.55 -19.75 0.33
N ILE A 190 -2.22 -20.10 1.58
CA ILE A 190 -1.64 -21.42 1.91
C ILE A 190 -2.65 -22.54 1.64
N ALA A 191 -3.94 -22.35 1.90
CA ALA A 191 -4.98 -23.30 1.52
C ALA A 191 -5.07 -23.47 -0.01
N GLU A 192 -5.02 -22.37 -0.76
CA GLU A 192 -5.03 -22.36 -2.23
C GLU A 192 -3.81 -23.07 -2.84
N GLU A 193 -2.62 -22.89 -2.26
CA GLU A 193 -1.39 -23.59 -2.68
C GLU A 193 -1.46 -25.09 -2.41
N ASN A 194 -2.05 -25.49 -1.27
CA ASN A 194 -2.36 -26.88 -0.95
C ASN A 194 -3.57 -27.45 -1.73
N LYS A 195 -4.20 -26.63 -2.58
CA LYS A 195 -5.41 -26.94 -3.38
C LYS A 195 -6.67 -27.23 -2.56
N ASP A 196 -6.69 -26.83 -1.30
CA ASP A 196 -7.90 -26.76 -0.48
C ASP A 196 -8.68 -25.49 -0.86
N TYR A 197 -9.33 -25.54 -2.02
CA TYR A 197 -10.05 -24.41 -2.59
C TYR A 197 -11.32 -24.06 -1.80
N GLU A 198 -11.90 -25.01 -1.06
CA GLU A 198 -13.04 -24.77 -0.17
C GLU A 198 -12.59 -23.95 1.05
N LYS A 199 -11.45 -24.29 1.66
CA LYS A 199 -10.89 -23.51 2.76
C LYS A 199 -10.35 -22.15 2.32
N ALA A 200 -9.78 -22.04 1.12
CA ALA A 200 -9.39 -20.76 0.54
C ALA A 200 -10.61 -19.85 0.29
N GLU A 201 -11.72 -20.39 -0.23
CA GLU A 201 -12.99 -19.67 -0.41
C GLU A 201 -13.56 -19.20 0.94
N GLU A 202 -13.58 -20.07 1.96
CA GLU A 202 -13.98 -19.70 3.34
C GLU A 202 -13.15 -18.55 3.91
N LEU A 203 -11.83 -18.56 3.71
CA LEU A 203 -10.91 -17.60 4.31
C LEU A 203 -10.93 -16.23 3.60
N TYR A 204 -10.95 -16.19 2.27
CA TYR A 204 -11.09 -14.95 1.52
C TYR A 204 -12.48 -14.29 1.71
N LEU A 205 -13.54 -15.09 1.94
CA LEU A 205 -14.87 -14.55 2.23
C LEU A 205 -14.96 -13.87 3.61
N LYS A 206 -14.16 -14.28 4.61
CA LYS A 206 -14.13 -13.61 5.93
C LYS A 206 -13.58 -12.19 5.89
N THR A 207 -12.70 -11.89 4.94
CA THR A 207 -12.06 -10.57 4.81
C THR A 207 -12.75 -9.68 3.78
N ILE A 208 -13.88 -10.12 3.21
CA ILE A 208 -14.54 -9.43 2.09
C ILE A 208 -15.18 -8.09 2.48
N ASP A 209 -15.52 -7.92 3.76
CA ASP A 209 -16.07 -6.67 4.32
C ASP A 209 -14.98 -5.60 4.57
N THR A 210 -13.75 -5.82 4.11
CA THR A 210 -12.74 -4.76 3.88
C THR A 210 -13.06 -3.94 2.62
N LYS A 211 -13.81 -4.52 1.66
CA LYS A 211 -13.98 -4.01 0.29
C LYS A 211 -12.69 -3.90 -0.54
N ASP A 212 -11.59 -4.50 -0.12
CA ASP A 212 -10.34 -4.46 -0.88
C ASP A 212 -10.42 -5.29 -2.18
N ALA A 213 -10.13 -4.63 -3.31
CA ALA A 213 -10.16 -5.23 -4.64
C ALA A 213 -9.15 -6.36 -4.82
N ARG A 214 -8.01 -6.30 -4.11
CA ARG A 214 -6.90 -7.25 -4.22
C ARG A 214 -7.28 -8.56 -3.52
N ILE A 215 -8.06 -8.50 -2.43
CA ILE A 215 -8.73 -9.65 -1.79
C ILE A 215 -9.81 -10.23 -2.72
N ILE A 216 -10.69 -9.39 -3.29
CA ILE A 216 -11.71 -9.83 -4.24
C ILE A 216 -11.06 -10.51 -5.47
N TYR A 217 -9.91 -10.02 -5.93
CA TYR A 217 -9.16 -10.59 -7.04
C TYR A 217 -8.54 -11.96 -6.73
N ASN A 218 -8.09 -12.21 -5.49
CA ASN A 218 -7.67 -13.55 -5.05
C ASN A 218 -8.84 -14.53 -5.18
N LEU A 219 -10.02 -14.16 -4.68
CA LEU A 219 -11.25 -14.97 -4.75
C LEU A 219 -11.71 -15.20 -6.20
N VAL A 220 -11.63 -14.18 -7.06
CA VAL A 220 -11.90 -14.31 -8.51
C VAL A 220 -10.89 -15.27 -9.18
N SER A 221 -9.61 -15.15 -8.86
CA SER A 221 -8.55 -16.02 -9.39
C SER A 221 -8.71 -17.48 -8.93
N LEU A 222 -9.15 -17.69 -7.69
CA LEU A 222 -9.52 -18.99 -7.12
C LEU A 222 -10.70 -19.63 -7.87
N TYR A 223 -11.73 -18.85 -8.22
CA TYR A 223 -12.84 -19.33 -9.06
C TYR A 223 -12.43 -19.60 -10.51
N PHE A 224 -11.53 -18.79 -11.07
CA PHE A 224 -10.99 -18.99 -12.41
C PHE A 224 -10.16 -20.29 -12.49
N LYS A 225 -9.31 -20.57 -11.51
CA LYS A 225 -8.57 -21.85 -11.37
C LYS A 225 -9.51 -23.07 -11.28
N GLN A 226 -10.71 -22.89 -10.73
CA GLN A 226 -11.78 -23.91 -10.68
C GLN A 226 -12.70 -23.92 -11.92
N ASN A 227 -12.47 -23.07 -12.93
CA ASN A 227 -13.34 -22.85 -14.09
C ASN A 227 -14.80 -22.47 -13.75
N ARG A 228 -15.06 -21.92 -12.56
CA ARG A 228 -16.39 -21.48 -12.08
C ARG A 228 -16.75 -20.10 -12.68
N LYS A 229 -16.98 -20.04 -13.99
CA LYS A 229 -17.17 -18.78 -14.75
C LYS A 229 -18.30 -17.92 -14.20
N GLU A 230 -19.38 -18.52 -13.71
CA GLU A 230 -20.53 -17.82 -13.12
C GLU A 230 -20.12 -17.01 -11.90
N LYS A 231 -19.22 -17.57 -11.06
CA LYS A 231 -18.65 -16.88 -9.91
C LYS A 231 -17.68 -15.78 -10.32
N VAL A 232 -16.85 -15.98 -11.35
CA VAL A 232 -16.00 -14.90 -11.89
C VAL A 232 -16.86 -13.69 -12.33
N VAL A 233 -18.00 -13.93 -12.98
CA VAL A 233 -18.96 -12.86 -13.36
C VAL A 233 -19.68 -12.24 -12.14
N GLU A 234 -20.07 -13.04 -11.15
CA GLU A 234 -20.69 -12.56 -9.90
C GLU A 234 -19.77 -11.58 -9.16
N TRP A 235 -18.49 -11.94 -9.02
CA TRP A 235 -17.52 -11.15 -8.26
C TRP A 235 -16.96 -9.97 -9.05
N GLN A 236 -16.83 -10.07 -10.39
CA GLN A 236 -16.60 -8.91 -11.25
C GLN A 236 -17.73 -7.86 -11.10
N LYS A 237 -18.99 -8.31 -11.02
CA LYS A 237 -20.13 -7.40 -10.83
C LYS A 237 -20.10 -6.73 -9.46
N LYS A 238 -19.77 -7.44 -8.37
CA LYS A 238 -19.58 -6.83 -7.05
C LYS A 238 -18.46 -5.78 -7.10
N LEU A 239 -17.29 -6.14 -7.63
CA LEU A 239 -16.12 -5.27 -7.76
C LEU A 239 -16.40 -3.94 -8.49
N LEU A 240 -17.22 -3.95 -9.55
CA LEU A 240 -17.49 -2.77 -10.38
C LEU A 240 -18.76 -1.97 -9.98
N ASN A 241 -19.70 -2.58 -9.24
CA ASN A 241 -20.98 -1.96 -8.90
C ASN A 241 -21.16 -1.66 -7.39
N GLU A 242 -20.25 -2.14 -6.55
CA GLU A 242 -20.19 -1.73 -5.15
C GLU A 242 -19.45 -0.40 -4.98
N LYS A 243 -19.95 0.42 -4.05
CA LYS A 243 -19.34 1.70 -3.67
C LYS A 243 -18.13 1.46 -2.79
N GLN A 244 -17.08 2.27 -2.96
CA GLN A 244 -15.90 2.27 -2.08
C GLN A 244 -15.19 0.91 -2.02
N ILE A 245 -15.02 0.28 -3.18
CA ILE A 245 -14.03 -0.78 -3.37
C ILE A 245 -12.65 -0.10 -3.45
N THR A 246 -11.69 -0.52 -2.61
CA THR A 246 -10.35 0.08 -2.51
C THR A 246 -9.30 -0.72 -3.26
N GLY A 247 -8.22 -0.08 -3.72
CA GLY A 247 -7.13 -0.73 -4.48
C GLY A 247 -7.55 -1.32 -5.83
N LEU A 248 -8.65 -0.82 -6.42
CA LEU A 248 -9.18 -1.30 -7.71
C LEU A 248 -8.35 -0.73 -8.86
N THR A 249 -7.44 -1.54 -9.40
CA THR A 249 -6.54 -1.13 -10.48
C THR A 249 -7.09 -1.43 -11.88
N PHE A 250 -6.65 -0.67 -12.88
CA PHE A 250 -6.90 -1.00 -14.31
C PHE A 250 -6.44 -2.43 -14.68
N GLU A 251 -5.38 -2.93 -14.02
CA GLU A 251 -4.80 -4.25 -14.28
C GLU A 251 -5.67 -5.37 -13.71
N ILE A 252 -6.26 -5.18 -12.53
CA ILE A 252 -7.29 -6.09 -11.97
C ILE A 252 -8.48 -6.20 -12.92
N ILE A 253 -9.03 -5.07 -13.39
CA ILE A 253 -10.19 -5.05 -14.29
C ILE A 253 -9.88 -5.82 -15.58
N LYS A 254 -8.75 -5.51 -16.23
CA LYS A 254 -8.34 -6.14 -17.50
C LYS A 254 -8.06 -7.63 -17.34
N ASN A 255 -7.41 -8.06 -16.27
CA ASN A 255 -7.15 -9.49 -16.04
C ASN A 255 -8.45 -10.29 -15.88
N ILE A 256 -9.48 -9.74 -15.22
CA ILE A 256 -10.79 -10.40 -15.09
C ILE A 256 -11.53 -10.45 -16.44
N GLU A 257 -11.42 -9.40 -17.28
CA GLU A 257 -11.93 -9.46 -18.67
C GLU A 257 -11.31 -10.64 -19.44
N PHE A 258 -9.99 -10.82 -19.35
CA PHE A 258 -9.30 -11.93 -20.02
C PHE A 258 -9.69 -13.31 -19.46
N MET A 259 -9.88 -13.46 -18.15
CA MET A 259 -10.40 -14.70 -17.52
C MET A 259 -11.79 -15.09 -18.05
N LEU A 260 -12.60 -14.10 -18.44
CA LEU A 260 -13.95 -14.29 -18.97
C LEU A 260 -14.01 -14.48 -20.49
N GLY A 261 -12.92 -14.17 -21.21
CA GLY A 261 -12.82 -14.16 -22.66
C GLY A 261 -12.70 -15.54 -23.33
N ASN A 262 -12.04 -15.54 -24.49
CA ASN A 262 -11.79 -16.72 -25.31
C ASN A 262 -10.62 -17.59 -24.76
N GLU A 263 -10.33 -18.73 -25.39
CA GLU A 263 -9.31 -19.67 -24.89
C GLU A 263 -7.90 -19.07 -24.83
N LYS A 264 -7.53 -18.17 -25.76
CA LYS A 264 -6.27 -17.41 -25.68
C LYS A 264 -6.27 -16.42 -24.53
N ASP A 265 -7.36 -15.67 -24.34
CA ASP A 265 -7.50 -14.69 -23.26
C ASP A 265 -7.36 -15.38 -21.89
N LYS A 266 -8.00 -16.54 -21.73
CA LYS A 266 -7.88 -17.37 -20.55
C LYS A 266 -6.46 -17.89 -20.35
N LYS A 267 -5.80 -18.39 -21.39
CA LYS A 267 -4.42 -18.89 -21.29
C LYS A 267 -3.43 -17.77 -20.97
N TYR A 268 -3.64 -16.58 -21.52
CA TYR A 268 -2.95 -15.35 -21.11
C TYR A 268 -3.15 -15.06 -19.62
N ALA A 269 -4.39 -14.97 -19.15
CA ALA A 269 -4.70 -14.69 -17.74
C ALA A 269 -4.15 -15.76 -16.77
N GLU A 270 -4.14 -17.04 -17.17
CA GLU A 270 -3.52 -18.12 -16.42
C GLU A 270 -2.01 -17.88 -16.25
N LEU A 271 -1.29 -17.58 -17.35
CA LEU A 271 0.16 -17.36 -17.34
C LEU A 271 0.55 -16.09 -16.58
N ILE A 272 -0.22 -15.01 -16.69
CA ILE A 272 -0.02 -13.79 -15.88
C ILE A 272 -0.19 -14.08 -14.39
N ASN A 273 -1.28 -14.76 -13.99
CA ASN A 273 -1.50 -15.09 -12.59
C ASN A 273 -0.39 -16.01 -12.05
N GLN A 274 0.02 -17.05 -12.79
CA GLN A 274 1.11 -17.92 -12.37
C GLN A 274 2.45 -17.15 -12.27
N GLY A 275 2.76 -16.30 -13.25
CA GLY A 275 3.96 -15.46 -13.23
C GLY A 275 3.99 -14.51 -12.03
N ASN A 276 2.85 -13.90 -11.69
CA ASN A 276 2.72 -13.01 -10.53
C ASN A 276 2.93 -13.75 -9.20
N GLU A 277 2.54 -15.02 -9.07
CA GLU A 277 2.89 -15.82 -7.87
C GLU A 277 4.39 -16.13 -7.77
N PHE A 278 5.10 -16.26 -8.90
CA PHE A 278 6.57 -16.35 -8.89
C PHE A 278 7.25 -15.01 -8.58
N VAL A 279 6.70 -13.87 -9.03
CA VAL A 279 7.17 -12.52 -8.64
C VAL A 279 7.09 -12.31 -7.13
N LYS A 280 5.95 -12.62 -6.51
CA LYS A 280 5.75 -12.57 -5.04
C LYS A 280 6.77 -13.42 -4.28
N LYS A 281 7.18 -14.55 -4.86
CA LYS A 281 8.21 -15.46 -4.33
C LYS A 281 9.64 -15.07 -4.72
N ARG A 282 9.81 -13.94 -5.41
CA ARG A 282 11.08 -13.38 -5.94
C ARG A 282 11.83 -14.30 -6.90
N ASP A 283 11.12 -15.29 -7.45
CA ASP A 283 11.59 -16.19 -8.51
C ASP A 283 11.30 -15.53 -9.87
N TYR A 284 11.96 -14.40 -10.09
CA TYR A 284 11.80 -13.60 -11.31
C TYR A 284 12.13 -14.41 -12.57
N GLU A 285 12.98 -15.43 -12.47
CA GLU A 285 13.38 -16.24 -13.61
C GLU A 285 12.29 -17.24 -14.05
N ASN A 286 11.53 -17.85 -13.13
CA ASN A 286 10.34 -18.62 -13.52
C ASN A 286 9.15 -17.72 -13.87
N ALA A 287 9.00 -16.56 -13.21
CA ALA A 287 8.02 -15.55 -13.62
C ALA A 287 8.25 -15.09 -15.08
N ARG A 288 9.49 -14.75 -15.45
CA ARG A 288 9.88 -14.30 -16.79
C ARG A 288 9.52 -15.30 -17.87
N LYS A 289 9.69 -16.60 -17.62
CA LYS A 289 9.33 -17.67 -18.57
C LYS A 289 7.83 -17.66 -18.90
N LEU A 290 6.99 -17.52 -17.86
CA LEU A 290 5.54 -17.46 -18.00
C LEU A 290 5.09 -16.16 -18.67
N PHE A 291 5.72 -15.02 -18.35
CA PHE A 291 5.45 -13.76 -19.03
C PHE A 291 5.87 -13.80 -20.50
N VAL A 292 7.03 -14.37 -20.85
CA VAL A 292 7.43 -14.62 -22.24
C VAL A 292 6.44 -15.56 -22.94
N GLU A 293 6.00 -16.65 -22.31
CA GLU A 293 5.00 -17.56 -22.89
C GLU A 293 3.69 -16.80 -23.16
N SER A 294 3.26 -15.92 -22.24
CA SER A 294 2.01 -15.15 -22.35
C SER A 294 1.96 -14.26 -23.60
N THR A 295 3.12 -13.78 -24.09
CA THR A 295 3.21 -12.96 -25.31
C THR A 295 2.77 -13.70 -26.59
N ASN A 296 2.70 -15.04 -26.59
CA ASN A 296 2.17 -15.83 -27.70
C ASN A 296 0.63 -15.87 -27.74
N TYR A 297 -0.02 -15.44 -26.65
CA TYR A 297 -1.47 -15.44 -26.49
C TYR A 297 -2.05 -14.03 -26.50
N ASN A 298 -1.35 -13.05 -25.91
CA ASN A 298 -1.70 -11.63 -25.96
C ASN A 298 -0.45 -10.74 -25.79
N GLU A 299 -0.32 -9.71 -26.61
CA GLU A 299 0.80 -8.76 -26.63
C GLU A 299 0.96 -8.02 -25.29
N ARG A 300 -0.10 -7.88 -24.49
CA ARG A 300 -0.05 -7.33 -23.12
C ARG A 300 0.91 -8.10 -22.19
N GLY A 301 1.31 -9.32 -22.55
CA GLY A 301 2.37 -10.06 -21.85
C GLY A 301 3.69 -9.30 -21.74
N TYR A 302 3.97 -8.39 -22.67
CA TYR A 302 5.15 -7.51 -22.60
C TYR A 302 5.07 -6.51 -21.43
N LEU A 303 3.89 -6.09 -20.97
CA LEU A 303 3.78 -5.24 -19.76
C LEU A 303 4.25 -5.98 -18.50
N ALA A 304 3.80 -7.22 -18.31
CA ALA A 304 4.18 -8.03 -17.16
C ALA A 304 5.67 -8.42 -17.22
N LEU A 305 6.19 -8.71 -18.42
CA LEU A 305 7.62 -8.93 -18.65
C LEU A 305 8.45 -7.68 -18.31
N ALA A 306 8.02 -6.49 -18.75
CA ALA A 306 8.68 -5.22 -18.42
C ALA A 306 8.64 -4.92 -16.91
N LYS A 307 7.49 -5.10 -16.26
CA LYS A 307 7.34 -5.01 -14.79
C LYS A 307 8.27 -6.01 -14.07
N SER A 308 8.51 -7.20 -14.62
CA SER A 308 9.47 -8.16 -14.05
C SER A 308 10.94 -7.70 -14.16
N TYR A 309 11.34 -7.08 -15.28
CA TYR A 309 12.66 -6.46 -15.40
C TYR A 309 12.80 -5.24 -14.47
N TYR A 310 11.72 -4.48 -14.28
CA TYR A 310 11.69 -3.37 -13.33
C TYR A 310 11.90 -3.87 -11.89
N ALA A 311 11.21 -4.97 -11.54
CA ALA A 311 11.34 -5.69 -10.26
C ALA A 311 12.79 -6.16 -10.01
N GLU A 312 13.47 -6.71 -11.02
CA GLU A 312 14.90 -7.04 -10.94
C GLU A 312 15.83 -5.81 -10.87
N GLY A 313 15.34 -4.62 -11.21
CA GLY A 313 16.15 -3.40 -11.32
C GLY A 313 16.89 -3.26 -12.66
N ASN A 314 16.53 -4.05 -13.68
CA ASN A 314 17.09 -3.97 -15.02
C ASN A 314 16.37 -2.87 -15.84
N GLY A 315 16.75 -1.61 -15.61
CA GLY A 315 16.10 -0.45 -16.22
C GLY A 315 16.16 -0.42 -17.76
N GLU A 316 17.29 -0.81 -18.34
CA GLU A 316 17.49 -0.91 -19.80
C GLU A 316 16.42 -1.82 -20.43
N LYS A 317 16.33 -3.08 -19.98
CA LYS A 317 15.31 -4.02 -20.47
C LYS A 317 13.89 -3.63 -20.09
N THR A 318 13.69 -2.92 -18.97
CA THR A 318 12.37 -2.41 -18.57
C THR A 318 11.82 -1.52 -19.68
N LYS A 319 12.60 -0.52 -20.08
CA LYS A 319 12.22 0.46 -21.09
C LYS A 319 12.07 -0.17 -22.47
N GLU A 320 13.07 -0.94 -22.93
CA GLU A 320 12.99 -1.69 -24.21
C GLU A 320 11.72 -2.55 -24.30
N THR A 321 11.34 -3.22 -23.20
CA THR A 321 10.19 -4.14 -23.19
C THR A 321 8.86 -3.38 -23.15
N PHE A 322 8.77 -2.24 -22.46
CA PHE A 322 7.59 -1.37 -22.53
C PHE A 322 7.45 -0.70 -23.89
N GLU A 323 8.53 -0.16 -24.47
CA GLU A 323 8.54 0.43 -25.81
C GLU A 323 8.09 -0.60 -26.86
N LYS A 324 8.59 -1.85 -26.77
CA LYS A 324 8.12 -2.97 -27.60
C LYS A 324 6.63 -3.31 -27.38
N ALA A 325 6.13 -3.23 -26.15
CA ALA A 325 4.70 -3.43 -25.88
C ALA A 325 3.85 -2.37 -26.62
N TYR A 326 4.29 -1.12 -26.59
CA TYR A 326 3.64 -0.01 -27.28
C TYR A 326 3.70 -0.18 -28.81
N GLU A 327 4.86 -0.54 -29.38
CA GLU A 327 5.01 -0.84 -30.83
C GLU A 327 4.06 -1.95 -31.30
N LEU A 328 3.79 -2.94 -30.45
CA LEU A 328 2.83 -4.02 -30.69
C LEU A 328 1.37 -3.63 -30.43
N GLY A 329 1.09 -2.35 -30.14
CA GLY A 329 -0.25 -1.80 -29.99
C GLY A 329 -0.83 -1.86 -28.57
N VAL A 330 -0.05 -2.25 -27.56
CA VAL A 330 -0.48 -2.24 -26.15
C VAL A 330 -0.43 -0.81 -25.62
N LYS A 331 -1.53 -0.08 -25.84
CA LYS A 331 -1.66 1.36 -25.55
C LYS A 331 -1.32 1.74 -24.11
N GLU A 332 -1.66 0.89 -23.14
CA GLU A 332 -1.39 1.13 -21.72
C GLU A 332 0.10 1.21 -21.39
N ALA A 333 0.99 0.72 -22.28
CA ALA A 333 2.43 0.93 -22.15
C ALA A 333 2.82 2.41 -22.16
N ALA A 334 2.07 3.29 -22.82
CA ALA A 334 2.41 4.72 -22.90
C ALA A 334 2.49 5.38 -21.51
N TYR A 335 1.57 5.03 -20.60
CA TYR A 335 1.65 5.47 -19.20
C TYR A 335 2.88 4.89 -18.50
N GLU A 336 3.12 3.58 -18.63
CA GLU A 336 4.23 2.90 -17.93
C GLU A 336 5.62 3.40 -18.43
N ILE A 337 5.76 3.74 -19.71
CA ILE A 337 6.97 4.37 -20.28
C ILE A 337 7.12 5.79 -19.74
N GLY A 338 6.06 6.60 -19.77
CA GLY A 338 6.07 7.96 -19.21
C GLY A 338 6.49 7.95 -17.75
N LYS A 339 5.85 7.10 -16.95
CA LYS A 339 6.15 6.83 -15.54
C LYS A 339 7.61 6.43 -15.34
N TYR A 340 8.15 5.51 -16.14
CA TYR A 340 9.55 5.09 -16.05
C TYR A 340 10.52 6.24 -16.36
N LEU A 341 10.25 7.03 -17.40
CA LEU A 341 11.08 8.17 -17.81
C LEU A 341 11.10 9.28 -16.75
N ASP A 342 9.92 9.60 -16.23
CA ASP A 342 9.70 10.58 -15.15
C ASP A 342 10.42 10.13 -13.87
N THR A 343 10.12 8.92 -13.42
CA THR A 343 10.52 8.48 -12.09
C THR A 343 11.95 7.94 -12.00
N VAL A 344 12.45 7.26 -13.03
CA VAL A 344 13.74 6.53 -13.02
C VAL A 344 14.81 7.29 -13.79
N GLU A 345 14.52 7.72 -15.02
CA GLU A 345 15.47 8.50 -15.83
C GLU A 345 15.48 10.00 -15.47
N LYS A 346 14.47 10.47 -14.72
CA LYS A 346 14.27 11.89 -14.36
C LYS A 346 14.25 12.80 -15.59
N ASN A 347 13.53 12.33 -16.60
CA ASN A 347 13.44 12.92 -17.93
C ASN A 347 11.99 13.37 -18.21
N GLU A 348 11.54 14.33 -17.41
CA GLU A 348 10.24 15.03 -17.48
C GLU A 348 9.81 15.33 -18.94
N LYS A 349 10.75 15.75 -19.80
CA LYS A 349 10.46 16.16 -21.20
C LYS A 349 10.14 15.02 -22.15
N GLU A 350 10.66 13.81 -21.89
CA GLU A 350 10.24 12.62 -22.64
C GLU A 350 8.99 12.00 -21.99
N ALA A 351 8.90 12.02 -20.65
CA ALA A 351 7.71 11.59 -19.93
C ALA A 351 6.45 12.36 -20.36
N GLU A 352 6.55 13.70 -20.52
CA GLU A 352 5.47 14.56 -21.00
C GLU A 352 4.88 14.07 -22.33
N LYS A 353 5.72 13.62 -23.27
CA LYS A 353 5.27 13.10 -24.58
C LYS A 353 4.50 11.80 -24.42
N TRP A 354 5.00 10.91 -23.57
CA TRP A 354 4.37 9.61 -23.32
C TRP A 354 3.06 9.74 -22.51
N TYR A 355 2.99 10.66 -21.56
CA TYR A 355 1.75 11.02 -20.88
C TYR A 355 0.74 11.70 -21.84
N LYS A 356 1.20 12.54 -22.78
CA LYS A 356 0.35 13.09 -23.86
C LYS A 356 -0.22 12.00 -24.77
N ILE A 357 0.60 11.02 -25.16
CA ILE A 357 0.15 9.82 -25.91
C ILE A 357 -0.89 9.04 -25.08
N GLY A 358 -0.64 8.80 -23.80
CA GLY A 358 -1.60 8.15 -22.91
C GLY A 358 -2.93 8.92 -22.76
N LYS A 359 -2.87 10.25 -22.69
CA LYS A 359 -4.03 11.15 -22.70
C LYS A 359 -4.83 11.06 -24.01
N GLU A 360 -4.17 11.06 -25.17
CA GLU A 360 -4.83 10.84 -26.47
C GLU A 360 -5.47 9.45 -26.59
N MET A 361 -4.98 8.47 -25.81
CA MET A 361 -5.52 7.12 -25.73
C MET A 361 -6.59 6.93 -24.63
N GLY A 362 -6.84 7.95 -23.78
CA GLY A 362 -7.83 7.92 -22.71
C GLY A 362 -7.38 7.21 -21.42
N ASP A 363 -6.08 7.01 -21.19
CA ASP A 363 -5.57 6.46 -19.93
C ASP A 363 -5.62 7.53 -18.83
N ALA A 364 -6.55 7.38 -17.89
CA ALA A 364 -6.79 8.36 -16.83
C ALA A 364 -5.55 8.59 -15.93
N ARG A 365 -4.68 7.59 -15.79
CA ARG A 365 -3.41 7.70 -15.05
C ARG A 365 -2.43 8.62 -15.76
N ALA A 366 -2.36 8.53 -17.09
CA ALA A 366 -1.52 9.42 -17.92
C ALA A 366 -2.07 10.85 -17.96
N ILE A 367 -3.40 11.02 -17.96
CA ILE A 367 -4.04 12.33 -17.87
C ILE A 367 -3.71 13.01 -16.53
N TYR A 368 -3.82 12.27 -15.42
CA TYR A 368 -3.47 12.74 -14.08
C TYR A 368 -1.97 13.07 -13.96
N ALA A 369 -1.09 12.15 -14.40
CA ALA A 369 0.36 12.34 -14.35
C ALA A 369 0.82 13.55 -15.18
N LEU A 370 0.17 13.84 -16.31
CA LEU A 370 0.43 15.07 -17.07
C LEU A 370 0.06 16.34 -16.30
N GLY A 371 -1.02 16.30 -15.49
CA GLY A 371 -1.39 17.40 -14.59
C GLY A 371 -0.34 17.62 -13.51
N MET A 372 0.03 16.55 -12.79
CA MET A 372 1.07 16.56 -11.77
C MET A 372 2.41 17.09 -12.31
N LEU A 373 2.81 16.66 -13.51
CA LEU A 373 4.06 17.09 -14.15
C LEU A 373 4.08 18.58 -14.48
N TYR A 374 2.92 19.18 -14.78
CA TYR A 374 2.79 20.60 -15.06
C TYR A 374 2.71 21.45 -13.79
N GLU A 375 2.00 20.98 -12.77
CA GLU A 375 1.91 21.66 -11.47
C GLU A 375 3.24 21.65 -10.71
N CYS A 376 4.02 20.56 -10.80
CA CYS A 376 5.36 20.47 -10.20
C CYS A 376 6.43 21.32 -10.92
N ASN A 377 6.09 21.98 -12.04
CA ASN A 377 7.06 22.75 -12.82
C ASN A 377 7.52 24.01 -12.07
N ILE A 378 8.83 24.24 -11.97
CA ILE A 378 9.40 25.43 -11.29
C ILE A 378 8.96 26.78 -11.90
N ASN A 379 8.39 26.78 -13.11
CA ASN A 379 7.88 27.97 -13.79
C ASN A 379 6.34 28.07 -13.78
N PHE A 380 5.63 27.19 -13.06
CA PHE A 380 4.16 27.15 -13.00
C PHE A 380 3.58 28.48 -12.54
N VAL A 381 2.68 29.05 -13.35
CA VAL A 381 2.00 30.33 -13.08
C VAL A 381 0.47 30.16 -13.01
N GLU A 382 -0.23 31.19 -12.52
CA GLU A 382 -1.69 31.18 -12.34
C GLU A 382 -2.48 30.85 -13.62
N GLN A 383 -1.90 31.11 -14.81
CA GLN A 383 -2.51 30.77 -16.10
C GLN A 383 -2.47 29.25 -16.39
N ASP A 384 -1.44 28.55 -15.92
CA ASP A 384 -1.26 27.11 -16.15
C ASP A 384 -2.23 26.28 -15.28
N ARG A 385 -2.65 26.82 -14.13
CA ARG A 385 -3.65 26.22 -13.23
C ARG A 385 -4.97 25.90 -13.95
N GLU A 386 -5.40 26.73 -14.91
CA GLU A 386 -6.64 26.46 -15.67
C GLU A 386 -6.48 25.31 -16.68
N GLU A 387 -5.25 24.96 -17.09
CA GLU A 387 -4.99 23.78 -17.91
C GLU A 387 -4.79 22.52 -17.05
N VAL A 388 -4.07 22.64 -15.93
CA VAL A 388 -3.92 21.54 -14.94
C VAL A 388 -5.27 21.12 -14.36
N ASN A 389 -6.13 22.06 -13.94
CA ASN A 389 -7.46 21.72 -13.43
C ASN A 389 -8.31 20.96 -14.47
N LYS A 390 -8.13 21.23 -15.77
CA LYS A 390 -8.82 20.48 -16.85
C LYS A 390 -8.23 19.09 -17.08
N LEU A 391 -6.96 18.87 -16.75
CA LEU A 391 -6.34 17.54 -16.73
C LEU A 391 -6.91 16.73 -15.56
N TYR A 392 -6.95 17.28 -14.35
CA TYR A 392 -7.55 16.59 -13.20
C TYR A 392 -9.05 16.32 -13.40
N GLU A 393 -9.83 17.28 -13.92
CA GLU A 393 -11.25 17.09 -14.28
C GLU A 393 -11.45 15.97 -15.32
N ALA A 394 -10.65 15.94 -16.39
CA ALA A 394 -10.71 14.89 -17.41
C ALA A 394 -10.28 13.51 -16.90
N SER A 395 -9.45 13.42 -15.85
CA SER A 395 -9.12 12.16 -15.18
C SER A 395 -10.23 11.73 -14.21
N ALA A 396 -10.81 12.70 -13.49
CA ALA A 396 -11.93 12.50 -12.56
C ALA A 396 -13.20 11.98 -13.26
N ASP A 397 -13.50 12.50 -14.45
CA ASP A 397 -14.62 12.04 -15.30
C ASP A 397 -14.44 10.60 -15.80
N ILE A 398 -13.20 10.08 -15.82
CA ILE A 398 -12.87 8.68 -16.12
C ILE A 398 -12.76 7.85 -14.82
N LYS A 399 -13.29 8.37 -13.69
CA LYS A 399 -13.38 7.71 -12.38
C LYS A 399 -12.03 7.43 -11.71
N TYR A 400 -10.99 8.16 -12.05
CA TYR A 400 -9.69 8.06 -11.38
C TYR A 400 -9.74 8.79 -10.03
N ALA A 401 -9.56 8.06 -8.93
CA ALA A 401 -9.87 8.58 -7.59
C ALA A 401 -9.01 9.80 -7.21
N PHE A 402 -7.71 9.78 -7.51
CA PHE A 402 -6.84 10.94 -7.30
C PHE A 402 -7.25 12.17 -8.12
N GLY A 403 -7.75 11.97 -9.36
CA GLY A 403 -8.31 13.09 -10.16
C GLY A 403 -9.56 13.69 -9.50
N MET A 404 -10.41 12.84 -8.91
CA MET A 404 -11.60 13.29 -8.17
C MET A 404 -11.21 14.00 -6.86
N GLU A 405 -10.16 13.54 -6.17
CA GLU A 405 -9.60 14.17 -4.97
C GLU A 405 -8.99 15.54 -5.27
N GLU A 406 -8.23 15.66 -6.36
CA GLU A 406 -7.73 16.95 -6.84
C GLU A 406 -8.87 17.91 -7.19
N MET A 407 -9.95 17.43 -7.83
CA MET A 407 -11.12 18.25 -8.11
C MET A 407 -11.89 18.65 -6.83
N MET A 408 -11.90 17.81 -5.80
CA MET A 408 -12.43 18.17 -4.48
C MET A 408 -11.60 19.29 -3.84
N TYR A 409 -10.27 19.14 -3.76
CA TYR A 409 -9.38 20.14 -3.14
C TYR A 409 -9.30 21.44 -3.94
N ASN A 410 -9.17 21.39 -5.27
CA ASN A 410 -9.07 22.58 -6.11
C ASN A 410 -10.33 23.46 -6.11
N ASN A 411 -11.49 22.91 -5.73
CA ASN A 411 -12.71 23.68 -5.52
C ASN A 411 -12.89 24.16 -4.07
N ARG A 412 -12.18 23.61 -3.06
CA ARG A 412 -12.44 23.85 -1.62
C ARG A 412 -12.54 25.33 -1.22
N GLU A 413 -11.68 26.19 -1.76
CA GLU A 413 -11.71 27.64 -1.48
C GLU A 413 -12.46 28.47 -2.55
N LYS A 414 -12.75 27.87 -3.71
CA LYS A 414 -13.31 28.57 -4.89
C LYS A 414 -14.84 28.40 -5.00
N ASP A 415 -15.33 27.22 -4.63
CA ASP A 415 -16.70 26.75 -4.80
C ASP A 415 -16.94 25.55 -3.84
N GLU A 416 -17.37 25.86 -2.61
CA GLU A 416 -17.57 24.85 -1.55
C GLU A 416 -18.56 23.75 -1.97
N GLU A 417 -19.63 24.11 -2.68
CA GLU A 417 -20.64 23.16 -3.15
C GLU A 417 -20.06 22.19 -4.18
N LYS A 418 -19.23 22.66 -5.15
CA LYS A 418 -18.51 21.72 -6.04
C LYS A 418 -17.51 20.83 -5.29
N SER A 419 -16.86 21.35 -4.25
CA SER A 419 -15.97 20.56 -3.40
C SER A 419 -16.75 19.42 -2.71
N LYS A 420 -17.94 19.72 -2.17
CA LYS A 420 -18.89 18.73 -1.65
C LYS A 420 -19.39 17.76 -2.72
N GLU A 421 -19.71 18.21 -3.93
CA GLU A 421 -20.15 17.34 -5.03
C GLU A 421 -19.09 16.29 -5.37
N TRP A 422 -17.81 16.67 -5.53
CA TRP A 422 -16.72 15.71 -5.80
C TRP A 422 -16.48 14.78 -4.61
N ALA A 423 -16.48 15.29 -3.38
CA ALA A 423 -16.40 14.49 -2.16
C ALA A 423 -17.54 13.44 -2.09
N PHE A 424 -18.79 13.85 -2.36
CA PHE A 424 -19.92 12.93 -2.39
C PHE A 424 -19.85 11.94 -3.55
N LYS A 425 -19.33 12.30 -4.74
CA LYS A 425 -19.07 11.34 -5.83
C LYS A 425 -18.10 10.24 -5.36
N ILE A 426 -16.99 10.59 -4.72
CA ILE A 426 -15.99 9.61 -4.24
C ILE A 426 -16.61 8.58 -3.27
N LEU A 427 -17.50 9.01 -2.37
CA LEU A 427 -18.21 8.10 -1.47
C LEU A 427 -19.35 7.31 -2.14
N ASN A 428 -19.94 7.82 -3.22
CA ASN A 428 -21.21 7.30 -3.76
C ASN A 428 -21.13 6.58 -5.10
N GLU A 429 -20.06 6.77 -5.88
CA GLU A 429 -19.87 6.06 -7.14
C GLU A 429 -19.23 4.69 -6.95
N SER A 430 -19.48 3.80 -7.91
CA SER A 430 -18.85 2.48 -8.00
C SER A 430 -17.84 2.42 -9.15
N GLY A 431 -16.91 1.46 -9.07
CA GLY A 431 -15.87 1.29 -10.09
C GLY A 431 -14.92 2.49 -10.18
N LEU A 432 -14.62 3.12 -9.04
CA LEU A 432 -13.54 4.12 -8.95
C LEU A 432 -12.19 3.41 -8.98
N ILE A 433 -11.24 3.99 -9.70
CA ILE A 433 -9.97 3.35 -10.04
C ILE A 433 -8.83 4.02 -9.25
N GLU A 434 -7.96 3.19 -8.66
CA GLU A 434 -6.95 3.57 -7.66
C GLU A 434 -7.52 4.34 -6.46
N LEU A 435 -8.75 3.99 -6.03
CA LEU A 435 -9.33 4.51 -4.78
C LEU A 435 -8.63 3.88 -3.57
N GLU A 436 -7.94 4.70 -2.78
CA GLU A 436 -7.28 4.24 -1.55
C GLU A 436 -7.97 4.76 -0.27
N GLU A 437 -7.76 4.09 0.85
CA GLU A 437 -8.45 4.40 2.12
C GLU A 437 -8.12 5.79 2.66
N ILE A 438 -6.93 6.33 2.33
CA ILE A 438 -6.55 7.71 2.66
C ILE A 438 -7.46 8.73 1.95
N ILE A 439 -7.85 8.47 0.69
CA ILE A 439 -8.77 9.35 -0.07
C ILE A 439 -10.15 9.33 0.59
N ILE A 440 -10.64 8.15 0.96
CA ILE A 440 -11.92 8.00 1.68
C ILE A 440 -11.90 8.78 3.01
N LYS A 441 -10.80 8.73 3.75
CA LYS A 441 -10.61 9.49 4.98
C LYS A 441 -10.57 11.01 4.73
N ASN A 442 -9.76 11.47 3.78
CA ASN A 442 -9.63 12.89 3.40
C ASN A 442 -11.00 13.49 3.03
N VAL A 443 -11.78 12.75 2.24
CA VAL A 443 -13.15 13.09 1.83
C VAL A 443 -14.11 13.21 3.03
N GLN A 444 -14.04 12.27 3.99
CA GLN A 444 -14.85 12.35 5.21
C GLN A 444 -14.46 13.53 6.09
N ASP A 445 -13.16 13.71 6.32
CA ASP A 445 -12.64 14.76 7.20
C ASP A 445 -13.03 16.14 6.64
N LEU A 446 -12.98 16.33 5.31
CA LEU A 446 -13.50 17.53 4.64
C LEU A 446 -15.02 17.71 4.80
N LEU A 447 -15.84 16.70 4.47
CA LEU A 447 -17.30 16.84 4.49
C LEU A 447 -17.81 17.23 5.88
N GLU A 448 -17.26 16.61 6.92
CA GLU A 448 -17.58 16.90 8.32
C GLU A 448 -17.12 18.30 8.78
N GLU A 449 -16.04 18.85 8.21
CA GLU A 449 -15.62 20.25 8.44
C GLU A 449 -16.58 21.27 7.79
N LEU A 450 -17.09 20.93 6.61
CA LEU A 450 -18.10 21.71 5.89
C LEU A 450 -19.53 21.51 6.46
N GLY A 451 -19.64 20.87 7.63
CA GLY A 451 -20.87 20.72 8.41
C GLY A 451 -21.74 19.53 8.03
N GLU A 452 -21.32 18.67 7.10
CA GLU A 452 -22.12 17.54 6.63
C GLU A 452 -22.15 16.40 7.66
N ASN A 453 -23.35 15.94 8.00
CA ASN A 453 -23.54 14.83 8.93
C ASN A 453 -23.56 13.50 8.18
N LEU A 454 -22.42 12.80 8.17
CA LEU A 454 -22.27 11.50 7.51
C LEU A 454 -23.06 10.35 8.20
N GLY A 455 -23.68 10.58 9.35
CA GLY A 455 -24.56 9.64 10.06
C GLY A 455 -23.83 8.52 10.79
N ASN A 456 -22.96 7.80 10.08
CA ASN A 456 -21.86 7.03 10.63
C ASN A 456 -20.61 7.39 9.82
N LYS A 457 -19.53 7.81 10.47
CA LYS A 457 -18.22 7.83 9.81
C LYS A 457 -17.94 6.40 9.37
N ILE A 458 -17.65 6.18 8.08
CA ILE A 458 -17.19 4.86 7.64
C ILE A 458 -15.79 4.75 8.19
N LEU A 459 -15.66 4.03 9.30
CA LEU A 459 -14.37 3.59 9.80
C LEU A 459 -13.66 2.89 8.63
N THR A 460 -12.64 3.57 8.09
CA THR A 460 -11.44 2.89 7.60
C THR A 460 -10.97 2.07 8.78
N LYS A 461 -11.45 0.82 8.86
CA LYS A 461 -11.20 -0.08 9.99
C LYS A 461 -9.69 -0.14 10.15
N ASP A 462 -9.16 0.02 11.36
CA ASP A 462 -7.71 0.08 11.61
C ASP A 462 -7.03 -1.30 11.39
N TYR A 463 -7.04 -1.78 10.16
CA TYR A 463 -6.19 -2.81 9.61
C TYR A 463 -5.16 -2.13 8.69
N GLU A 464 -3.96 -2.69 8.65
CA GLU A 464 -2.98 -2.43 7.60
C GLU A 464 -2.98 -3.69 6.74
N ILE A 465 -3.39 -3.65 5.47
CA ILE A 465 -3.28 -4.84 4.61
C ILE A 465 -1.86 -4.87 4.05
N GLU A 466 -1.08 -5.85 4.47
CA GLU A 466 0.34 -5.96 4.16
C GLU A 466 0.56 -6.59 2.78
N TYR A 467 0.86 -5.73 1.81
CA TYR A 467 1.38 -6.13 0.51
C TYR A 467 2.90 -6.25 0.63
N ASP A 468 3.34 -7.50 0.86
CA ASP A 468 4.65 -8.01 1.28
C ASP A 468 5.87 -7.65 0.37
N GLU A 469 5.75 -6.61 -0.45
CA GLU A 469 6.71 -6.20 -1.47
C GLU A 469 7.06 -4.71 -1.40
N ASP A 470 6.10 -3.77 -1.40
CA ASP A 470 6.37 -2.35 -1.67
C ASP A 470 7.37 -1.70 -0.72
N LEU A 471 7.11 -1.78 0.59
CA LEU A 471 8.01 -1.23 1.62
C LEU A 471 9.37 -1.95 1.62
N ILE A 472 9.36 -3.28 1.56
CA ILE A 472 10.57 -4.10 1.58
C ILE A 472 11.47 -3.76 0.39
N TYR A 473 10.85 -3.58 -0.78
CA TYR A 473 11.54 -3.47 -2.04
C TYR A 473 12.17 -2.09 -2.21
N PHE A 474 11.48 -1.00 -1.87
CA PHE A 474 12.08 0.33 -1.85
C PHE A 474 13.25 0.45 -0.86
N ILE A 475 13.19 -0.21 0.31
CA ILE A 475 14.31 -0.29 1.26
C ILE A 475 15.49 -1.12 0.72
N GLN A 476 15.22 -2.32 0.18
CA GLN A 476 16.27 -3.26 -0.20
C GLN A 476 16.99 -2.91 -1.50
N LYS A 477 16.31 -2.27 -2.48
CA LYS A 477 16.91 -1.92 -3.78
C LYS A 477 18.06 -0.90 -3.64
N LYS A 478 17.94 0.02 -2.68
CA LYS A 478 18.94 1.07 -2.40
C LYS A 478 20.21 0.54 -1.72
N LEU A 479 20.07 -0.47 -0.85
CA LEU A 479 21.19 -1.13 -0.17
C LEU A 479 22.16 -1.85 -1.12
N GLY A 480 21.71 -2.21 -2.34
CA GLY A 480 22.51 -2.92 -3.33
C GLY A 480 23.15 -2.05 -4.41
N ASN A 481 22.70 -0.80 -4.60
CA ASN A 481 23.16 0.06 -5.69
C ASN A 481 23.04 1.55 -5.34
N PRO A 482 24.16 2.31 -5.19
CA PRO A 482 24.12 3.71 -4.77
C PRO A 482 23.50 4.66 -5.81
N ASN A 483 23.27 4.22 -7.05
CA ASN A 483 22.61 5.02 -8.08
C ASN A 483 21.06 4.93 -8.04
N PHE A 484 20.47 4.13 -7.14
CA PHE A 484 19.00 4.03 -7.06
C PHE A 484 18.37 5.24 -6.34
N SER A 485 17.80 6.17 -7.12
CA SER A 485 17.26 7.43 -6.59
C SER A 485 15.74 7.57 -6.70
N SER A 486 15.08 7.37 -5.56
CA SER A 486 13.98 8.23 -5.07
C SER A 486 12.68 8.34 -5.89
N ASN A 487 11.96 7.26 -6.15
CA ASN A 487 10.55 7.34 -6.56
C ASN A 487 9.78 6.06 -6.24
N TYR A 488 9.21 5.96 -5.04
CA TYR A 488 8.43 4.78 -4.63
C TYR A 488 7.13 5.12 -3.89
N PHE A 489 6.48 6.20 -4.36
CA PHE A 489 5.03 6.40 -4.29
C PHE A 489 4.53 6.82 -5.68
N SER A 490 4.39 5.83 -6.56
CA SER A 490 3.56 5.95 -7.77
C SER A 490 2.94 4.58 -8.06
N TYR A 491 1.79 4.32 -7.43
CA TYR A 491 0.74 3.56 -8.07
C TYR A 491 -0.26 4.59 -8.58
#